data_AF-A0A8W8ISJ5-F1
#
_entry.id   AF-A0A8W8ISJ5-F1
#
_cell.length_a   1.000
_cell.length_b   1.000
_cell.length_c   1.000
_cell.angle_alpha   90.00
_cell.angle_beta   90.00
_cell.angle_gamma   90.00
#
_symmetry.space_group_name_H-M   'P 1'
#
loop_
_entity.id
_entity.type
_entity.pdbx_description
1 polymer ?
#
loop_
_entity_poly.entity_id
_entity_poly.type
_entity_poly.pdbx_seq_one_letter_code
_entity_poly.pdbx_strand_id
1 'polypeptide(L)' 'DGDSKNKASTFYEAHKARENGITMVAIGVGDMNVEELKGIANGTDFLFTTKSYDTLTDLTQTLTNMACQA' A
#
# COMPACT_ATOMS: atom_id res chain seq x y z
N ASP A 1 -5.05 -6.84 8.57
CA ASP A 1 -3.59 -6.97 8.80
C ASP A 1 -3.06 -8.34 8.37
N GLY A 2 -3.59 -8.93 7.29
CA GLY A 2 -3.23 -10.30 6.87
C GLY A 2 -2.42 -10.32 5.57
N ASP A 3 -1.80 -11.47 5.30
CA ASP A 3 -1.02 -11.75 4.09
C ASP A 3 -1.92 -12.26 2.94
N SER A 4 -1.52 -11.98 1.69
CA SER A 4 -2.18 -12.58 0.53
C SER A 4 -2.00 -14.10 0.52
N LYS A 5 -3.10 -14.78 0.21
CA LYS A 5 -3.13 -16.23 -0.05
C LYS A 5 -2.40 -16.61 -1.35
N ASN A 6 -2.13 -15.64 -2.23
CA ASN A 6 -1.38 -15.82 -3.47
C ASN A 6 -0.60 -14.55 -3.84
N LYS A 7 0.62 -14.43 -3.30
CA LYS A 7 1.50 -13.25 -3.50
C LYS A 7 1.87 -13.03 -4.97
N ALA A 8 2.07 -14.10 -5.73
CA ALA A 8 2.44 -14.00 -7.14
C ALA A 8 1.35 -13.33 -7.98
N SER A 9 0.09 -13.72 -7.79
CA SER A 9 -1.03 -13.08 -8.47
C SER A 9 -1.22 -11.64 -8.02
N THR A 10 -1.06 -11.37 -6.72
CA THR A 10 -1.14 -10.01 -6.15
C THR A 10 -0.10 -9.07 -6.80
N PHE A 11 1.15 -9.51 -6.93
CA PHE A 11 2.20 -8.71 -7.56
C PHE A 11 1.96 -8.50 -9.05
N TYR A 12 1.47 -9.52 -9.75
CA TYR A 12 1.15 -9.43 -11.17
C TYR A 12 0.07 -8.38 -11.45
N GLU A 13 -1.02 -8.39 -10.69
CA GLU A 13 -2.10 -7.40 -10.87
C GLU A 13 -1.66 -5.99 -10.43
N ALA A 14 -0.89 -5.88 -9.34
CA ALA A 14 -0.33 -4.59 -8.93
C ALA A 14 0.64 -4.02 -9.97
N HIS A 15 1.42 -4.87 -10.65
CA HIS A 15 2.26 -4.44 -11.75
C HIS A 15 1.43 -3.89 -12.92
N LYS A 16 0.40 -4.64 -13.36
CA LYS A 16 -0.51 -4.16 -14.42
C LYS A 16 -1.19 -2.85 -14.10
N ALA A 17 -1.66 -2.67 -12.86
CA ALA A 17 -2.28 -1.42 -12.44
C ALA A 17 -1.30 -0.24 -12.63
N ARG A 18 -0.06 -0.42 -12.20
CA ARG A 18 1.00 0.59 -12.34
C ARG A 18 1.37 0.88 -13.80
N GLU A 19 1.44 -0.15 -14.65
CA GLU A 19 1.68 0.04 -16.09
C GLU A 19 0.55 0.82 -16.78
N ASN A 20 -0.68 0.74 -16.26
CA ASN A 20 -1.81 1.54 -16.72
C ASN A 20 -1.84 2.96 -16.13
N GLY A 21 -0.77 3.40 -15.47
CA GLY A 21 -0.67 4.74 -14.88
C GLY A 21 -1.44 4.91 -13.57
N ILE A 22 -1.91 3.82 -12.95
CA ILE A 22 -2.59 3.88 -11.66
C ILE A 22 -1.54 4.00 -10.55
N THR A 23 -1.70 5.00 -9.69
CA THR A 23 -0.86 5.17 -8.50
C THR A 23 -1.35 4.26 -7.38
N MET A 24 -0.53 3.28 -7.01
CA MET A 24 -0.79 2.31 -5.95
C MET A 24 -0.14 2.74 -4.64
N VAL A 25 -0.96 2.97 -3.62
CA VAL A 25 -0.55 3.22 -2.23
C VAL A 25 -0.84 1.98 -1.40
N ALA A 26 0.16 1.48 -0.68
CA ALA A 26 0.02 0.32 0.21
C ALA A 26 0.10 0.75 1.68
N ILE A 27 -0.87 0.30 2.49
CA ILE A 27 -0.93 0.61 3.92
C ILE A 27 -1.02 -0.68 4.71
N GLY A 28 -0.04 -0.91 5.58
CA GLY A 28 -0.05 -1.96 6.58
C GLY A 28 -0.45 -1.43 7.95
N VAL A 29 -1.38 -2.10 8.63
CA VAL A 29 -1.68 -1.87 10.06
C VAL A 29 -1.31 -3.12 10.85
N GLY A 30 -0.60 -3.00 11.97
CA GLY A 30 -0.26 -4.13 12.85
C GLY A 30 0.97 -4.93 12.42
N ASP A 31 0.94 -6.24 12.61
CA ASP A 31 1.99 -7.16 12.16
C ASP A 31 1.61 -7.70 10.77
N MET A 32 2.48 -7.51 9.78
CA MET A 32 2.20 -7.93 8.40
C MET A 32 3.48 -8.18 7.60
N ASN A 33 3.32 -8.83 6.45
CA ASN A 33 4.40 -8.97 5.50
C ASN A 33 4.68 -7.69 4.70
N VAL A 34 5.67 -6.93 5.17
CA VAL A 34 6.11 -5.68 4.53
C VAL A 34 6.64 -5.91 3.10
N GLU A 35 7.23 -7.07 2.80
CA GLU A 35 7.71 -7.38 1.44
C GLU A 35 6.55 -7.53 0.46
N GLU A 36 5.41 -8.03 0.92
CA GLU A 36 4.21 -8.08 0.10
C GLU A 36 3.71 -6.67 -0.26
N LEU A 37 3.68 -5.77 0.72
CA LEU A 37 3.25 -4.38 0.49
C LEU A 37 4.21 -3.64 -0.46
N LYS A 38 5.52 -3.89 -0.37
CA LYS A 38 6.52 -3.36 -1.31
C LYS A 38 6.27 -3.82 -2.75
N GLY A 39 5.79 -5.05 -2.94
CA GLY A 39 5.43 -5.59 -4.25
C GLY A 39 4.18 -4.96 -4.87
N ILE A 40 3.34 -4.31 -4.05
CA ILE A 40 2.09 -3.66 -4.46
C ILE A 40 2.28 -2.17 -4.76
N ALA A 41 2.97 -1.45 -3.88
CA ALA A 41 3.10 0.00 -3.96
C ALA A 41 3.85 0.48 -5.22
N ASN A 42 3.62 1.74 -5.62
CA ASN A 42 4.41 2.39 -6.68
C ASN A 42 5.89 2.57 -6.32
N GLY A 43 6.23 2.53 -5.04
CA GLY A 43 7.57 2.66 -4.50
C GLY A 43 7.54 2.76 -2.98
N THR A 44 8.69 2.88 -2.35
CA THR A 44 8.79 3.01 -0.88
C THR A 44 8.09 4.25 -0.33
N ASP A 45 7.99 5.32 -1.13
CA ASP A 45 7.31 6.57 -0.75
C ASP A 45 5.78 6.42 -0.73
N PHE A 46 5.25 5.37 -1.37
CA PHE A 46 3.83 5.03 -1.40
C PHE A 46 3.50 3.86 -0.45
N LEU A 47 4.42 3.52 0.45
CA LEU A 47 4.27 2.46 1.43
C LEU A 47 4.21 3.05 2.84
N PHE A 48 3.12 2.78 3.54
CA PHE A 48 2.91 3.24 4.91
C PHE A 48 2.66 2.07 5.83
N THR A 49 3.23 2.12 7.03
CA THR A 49 2.93 1.16 8.09
C THR A 49 2.56 1.88 9.37
N THR A 50 1.65 1.30 10.13
CA THR A 50 1.21 1.83 11.42
C THR A 50 0.94 0.68 12.38
N LYS A 51 1.15 0.89 13.68
CA LYS A 51 1.08 -0.20 14.67
C LYS A 51 -0.35 -0.63 15.01
N SER A 52 -1.32 0.27 14.83
CA SER A 52 -2.70 0.06 15.21
C SER A 52 -3.64 0.93 14.37
N TYR A 53 -4.92 0.61 14.38
CA TYR A 53 -5.94 1.42 13.69
C TYR A 53 -6.09 2.81 14.32
N ASP A 54 -5.82 2.95 15.63
CA ASP A 54 -5.89 4.25 16.32
C ASP A 54 -4.88 5.25 15.76
N THR A 55 -3.71 4.77 15.33
CA THR A 55 -2.64 5.58 14.74
C THR A 55 -2.73 5.68 13.21
N LEU A 56 -3.82 5.19 12.60
CA LEU A 56 -4.06 5.33 11.16
C LEU A 56 -4.54 6.75 10.82
N THR A 57 -5.19 7.43 11.75
CA THR A 57 -5.66 8.81 11.56
C THR A 57 -4.52 9.77 11.27
N ASP A 58 -3.34 9.51 11.83
CA ASP A 58 -2.13 10.31 11.63
C ASP A 58 -1.66 10.30 10.16
N LEU A 59 -2.00 9.24 9.41
CA LEU A 59 -1.69 9.10 7.99
C LEU A 59 -2.72 9.76 7.09
N THR A 60 -3.89 10.15 7.61
CA THR A 60 -5.04 10.58 6.80
C THR A 60 -4.69 11.80 5.96
N GLN A 61 -4.04 12.82 6.54
CA GLN A 61 -3.65 14.01 5.78
C GLN A 61 -2.72 13.69 4.61
N THR A 62 -1.71 12.83 4.85
CA THR A 62 -0.75 12.41 3.81
C THR A 62 -1.44 11.61 2.72
N LEU A 63 -2.29 10.65 3.10
CA LEU A 63 -3.05 9.81 2.17
C LEU A 63 -4.03 10.64 1.33
N THR A 64 -4.73 11.60 1.94
CA THR A 64 -5.61 12.53 1.23
C THR A 64 -4.84 13.36 0.22
N ASN A 65 -3.66 13.89 0.60
CA ASN A 65 -2.84 14.66 -0.34
C ASN A 65 -2.40 13.82 -1.55
N MET A 66 -1.97 12.57 -1.36
CA MET A 66 -1.61 11.69 -2.47
C MET A 66 -2.80 11.33 -3.35
N ALA A 67 -3.96 11.06 -2.75
CA ALA A 67 -5.17 10.72 -3.50
C ALA A 67 -5.71 11.91 -4.32
N CYS A 68 -5.56 13.15 -3.80
CA CYS A 68 -6.04 14.37 -4.45
C CYS A 68 -5.02 15.04 -5.39
N GLN A 69 -3.80 14.52 -5.50
CA GLN A 69 -2.77 15.00 -6.45
C GLN A 69 -2.84 14.32 -7.83
N ALA A 70 -3.98 13.68 -8.15
CA ALA A 70 -4.26 13.10 -9.47
C ALA A 70 -4.72 14.14 -10.50
#